data_AF-A0A329R5L1-F1
#
_entry.id   AF-A0A329R5L1-F1
#
_cell.length_a   1.000
_cell.length_b   1.000
_cell.length_c   1.000
_cell.angle_alpha   90.00
_cell.angle_beta   90.00
_cell.angle_gamma   90.00
#
_symmetry.space_group_name_H-M   'P 1'
#
loop_
_entity.id
_entity.type
_entity.pdbx_description
1 polymer ?
#
loop_
_entity_poly.entity_id
_entity_poly.type
_entity_poly.pdbx_seq_one_letter_code
_entity_poly.pdbx_strand_id
1 'polypeptide(L)'
;MLSDHSVAELLLDEYEMQHTTDKEKLNFPKELTFLDKERIIINYINSGSPNLNYLRLIVNVQSNKDKLLLSPRTILTAKKRVEKEEERLFPEDSGMLVETTVGFSKNQEEVVISNIDGLSIKTMYSTKWFENNTDYGTLLNNFIYLFEFVDYQMRCNFVNKSNQMGVMEKILDSRSRNAYLTGMVFNQKDSLSLLQINGYYNELSSLGVRIELVIEWFFKEYLPNEFLVSNFDINMPSTHSTLLEKCTNIMPAVESVLKQFILYVEEGIVDFDLLEIRSEHLIYSNIPSLVNKKYAYGKGEEFDYASFLFFSDQSGLGYSKKNQSSYNNYFELLCNQPLKLADYPEYSHNKIEWLIEKNYLKNDEEGFIVFEDESVVLVMKDLFANEVVNFWRAPLIMRNALDKLETKNVVVFESSLLSKPEQEYINYTLNKSQFNNGLDLRNRYSHTQPKSTENDKTHEYNYMIFLRLLILFVIKINDDFCIEDMLSRREAK
;
A
#
# COMPACT_ATOMS: atom_id res chain seq x y z
N MET A 1 15.34 5.07 39.94
CA MET A 1 14.51 5.34 38.75
C MET A 1 15.32 5.35 37.45
N LEU A 2 16.35 6.18 37.28
CA LEU A 2 17.13 6.25 36.01
C LEU A 2 17.91 4.97 35.60
N SER A 3 18.01 4.00 36.51
CA SER A 3 18.69 2.71 36.28
C SER A 3 17.71 1.55 36.06
N ASP A 4 16.40 1.80 36.17
CA ASP A 4 15.38 0.76 36.00
C ASP A 4 14.99 0.68 34.53
N HIS A 5 15.22 -0.49 33.93
CA HIS A 5 14.97 -0.75 32.51
C HIS A 5 13.49 -0.60 32.14
N SER A 6 12.57 -0.79 33.09
CA SER A 6 11.12 -0.63 32.87
C SER A 6 10.72 0.82 32.54
N VAL A 7 11.50 1.82 32.98
CA VAL A 7 11.19 3.24 32.71
C VAL A 7 11.36 3.59 31.24
N ALA A 8 12.30 2.95 30.54
CA ALA A 8 12.48 3.13 29.10
C ALA A 8 11.27 2.61 28.31
N GLU A 9 10.73 1.45 28.72
CA GLU A 9 9.55 0.84 28.11
C GLU A 9 8.32 1.73 28.30
N LEU A 10 8.11 2.28 29.51
CA LEU A 10 7.03 3.25 29.76
C LEU A 10 7.15 4.52 28.92
N LEU A 11 8.37 5.03 28.70
CA LEU A 11 8.59 6.20 27.83
C LEU A 11 8.23 5.89 26.37
N LEU A 12 8.67 4.74 25.87
CA LEU A 12 8.39 4.33 24.49
C LEU A 12 6.91 4.03 24.29
N ASP A 13 6.27 3.40 25.28
CA ASP A 13 4.84 3.12 25.28
C ASP A 13 3.99 4.41 25.21
N GLU A 14 4.32 5.44 26.00
CA GLU A 14 3.59 6.71 25.98
C GLU A 14 3.84 7.52 24.70
N TYR A 15 5.10 7.63 24.27
CA TYR A 15 5.49 8.60 23.25
C TYR A 15 5.58 8.05 21.83
N GLU A 16 5.81 6.74 21.66
CA GLU A 16 6.15 6.13 20.36
C GLU A 16 5.20 4.98 19.96
N MET A 17 4.85 4.07 20.88
CA MET A 17 4.11 2.85 20.58
C MET A 17 2.66 3.13 20.18
N GLN A 18 2.18 2.44 19.14
CA GLN A 18 0.78 2.44 18.74
C GLN A 18 -0.03 1.51 19.65
N HIS A 19 -1.14 2.03 20.17
CA HIS A 19 -2.09 1.28 20.99
C HIS A 19 -3.33 0.93 20.19
N THR A 20 -3.81 -0.30 20.32
CA THR A 20 -5.05 -0.77 19.68
C THR A 20 -6.30 -0.35 20.45
N THR A 21 -6.16 0.05 21.71
CA THR A 21 -7.23 0.51 22.59
C THR A 21 -6.87 1.85 23.21
N ASP A 22 -7.87 2.63 23.59
CA ASP A 22 -7.65 3.86 24.34
C ASP A 22 -6.90 3.56 25.65
N LYS A 23 -5.71 4.14 25.77
CA LYS A 23 -4.84 3.98 26.94
C LYS A 23 -4.89 5.24 27.78
N GLU A 24 -4.93 5.07 29.10
CA GLU A 24 -4.72 6.18 30.03
C GLU A 24 -3.33 6.79 29.84
N LYS A 25 -3.28 8.11 29.70
CA LYS A 25 -2.02 8.84 29.51
C LYS A 25 -1.14 8.75 30.74
N LEU A 26 0.13 8.42 30.55
CA LEU A 26 1.12 8.39 31.61
C LEU A 26 1.62 9.80 31.93
N ASN A 27 1.62 10.17 33.20
CA ASN A 27 2.15 11.44 33.67
C ASN A 27 3.60 11.27 34.13
N PHE A 28 4.55 11.80 33.37
CA PHE A 28 5.97 11.83 33.74
C PHE A 28 6.31 13.08 34.55
N PRO A 29 7.28 13.02 35.49
CA PRO A 29 7.75 14.20 36.23
C PRO A 29 8.23 15.31 35.29
N LYS A 30 7.86 16.55 35.58
CA LYS A 30 8.21 17.72 34.74
C LYS A 30 9.70 18.02 34.75
N GLU A 31 10.39 17.55 35.78
CA GLU A 31 11.83 17.66 35.97
C GLU A 31 12.61 16.71 35.03
N LEU A 32 11.94 15.73 34.40
CA LEU A 32 12.57 14.79 33.49
C LEU A 32 12.95 15.48 32.18
N THR A 33 14.21 15.88 32.08
CA THR A 33 14.72 16.59 30.91
C THR A 33 14.85 15.66 29.69
N PHE A 34 15.02 16.25 28.49
CA PHE A 34 15.30 15.45 27.28
C PHE A 34 16.60 14.65 27.40
N LEU A 35 17.61 15.18 28.10
CA LEU A 35 18.87 14.47 28.37
C LEU A 35 18.67 13.29 29.30
N ASP A 36 17.80 13.43 30.30
CA ASP A 36 17.47 12.32 31.21
C ASP A 36 16.72 11.21 30.47
N LYS A 37 15.75 11.57 29.61
CA LYS A 37 15.05 10.62 28.75
C LYS A 37 16.02 9.88 27.82
N GLU A 38 16.91 10.59 27.12
CA GLU A 38 17.90 9.95 26.25
C GLU A 38 18.84 9.03 27.05
N ARG A 39 19.27 9.45 28.25
CA ARG A 39 20.10 8.61 29.13
C ARG A 39 19.40 7.33 29.57
N ILE A 40 18.10 7.39 29.90
CA ILE A 40 17.28 6.21 30.20
C ILE A 40 17.29 5.24 29.01
N ILE A 41 17.08 5.76 27.79
CA ILE A 41 17.09 4.94 26.57
C ILE A 41 18.48 4.33 26.32
N ILE A 42 19.56 5.08 26.48
CA ILE A 42 20.94 4.56 26.34
C ILE A 42 21.21 3.45 27.36
N ASN A 43 20.79 3.63 28.62
CA ASN A 43 20.93 2.61 29.66
C ASN A 43 20.14 1.34 29.30
N TYR A 44 18.96 1.48 28.69
CA TYR A 44 18.16 0.36 28.21
C TYR A 44 18.84 -0.39 27.06
N ILE A 45 19.34 0.32 26.04
CA ILE A 45 20.06 -0.29 24.90
C ILE A 45 21.26 -1.12 25.40
N ASN A 46 22.00 -0.59 26.37
CA ASN A 46 23.19 -1.22 26.94
C ASN A 46 22.88 -2.24 28.03
N SER A 47 21.60 -2.50 28.33
CA SER A 47 21.22 -3.51 29.32
C SER A 47 21.57 -4.92 28.88
N GLY A 48 21.61 -5.85 29.84
CA GLY A 48 21.97 -7.25 29.58
C GLY A 48 20.98 -7.97 28.66
N SER A 49 19.68 -7.68 28.78
CA SER A 49 18.59 -8.36 28.06
C SER A 49 17.46 -7.39 27.68
N PRO A 50 17.71 -6.40 26.82
CA PRO A 50 16.66 -5.51 26.33
C PRO A 50 15.67 -6.29 25.46
N ASN A 51 14.39 -5.89 25.50
CA ASN A 51 13.38 -6.47 24.63
C ASN A 51 13.56 -5.94 23.19
N LEU A 52 13.63 -6.86 22.23
CA LEU A 52 13.87 -6.55 20.83
C LEU A 52 12.82 -5.61 20.22
N ASN A 53 11.55 -5.74 20.61
CA ASN A 53 10.47 -4.91 20.08
C ASN A 53 10.66 -3.44 20.49
N TYR A 54 11.03 -3.18 21.74
CA TYR A 54 11.34 -1.83 22.20
C TYR A 54 12.63 -1.28 21.58
N LEU A 55 13.64 -2.13 21.32
CA LEU A 55 14.81 -1.70 20.55
C LEU A 55 14.43 -1.28 19.12
N ARG A 56 13.56 -2.02 18.45
CA ARG A 56 13.03 -1.67 17.12
C ARG A 56 12.23 -0.37 17.13
N LEU A 57 11.44 -0.11 18.18
CA LEU A 57 10.79 1.19 18.39
C LEU A 57 11.83 2.32 18.48
N ILE A 58 12.87 2.16 19.31
CA ILE A 58 13.95 3.16 19.47
C ILE A 58 14.60 3.50 18.13
N VAL A 59 14.84 2.50 17.27
CA VAL A 59 15.46 2.70 15.95
C VAL A 59 14.63 3.60 15.04
N ASN A 60 13.30 3.55 15.19
CA ASN A 60 12.35 4.27 14.34
C ASN A 60 11.77 5.52 15.01
N VAL A 61 12.21 5.91 16.22
CA VAL A 61 11.68 7.09 16.93
C VAL A 61 11.73 8.34 16.05
N GLN A 62 10.59 9.00 15.89
CA GLN A 62 10.54 10.31 15.27
C GLN A 62 10.96 11.37 16.29
N SER A 63 12.25 11.71 16.27
CA SER A 63 12.87 12.62 17.24
C SER A 63 12.13 13.95 17.33
N ASN A 64 11.56 14.23 18.51
CA ASN A 64 10.78 15.43 18.79
C ASN A 64 11.12 15.94 20.20
N LYS A 65 11.42 17.24 20.32
CA LYS A 65 11.80 17.89 21.58
C LYS A 65 10.71 17.80 22.65
N ASP A 66 9.45 17.82 22.26
CA ASP A 66 8.29 17.79 23.17
C ASP A 66 7.91 16.38 23.60
N LYS A 67 8.45 15.34 22.93
CA LYS A 67 8.20 13.93 23.21
C LYS A 67 9.49 13.23 23.66
N LEU A 68 10.20 12.65 22.70
CA LEU A 68 11.44 11.90 22.88
C LEU A 68 12.44 12.38 21.81
N LEU A 69 13.57 12.94 22.26
CA LEU A 69 14.65 13.42 21.39
C LEU A 69 15.84 12.47 21.53
N LEU A 70 16.18 11.76 20.45
CA LEU A 70 17.33 10.85 20.42
C LEU A 70 18.37 11.35 19.42
N SER A 71 19.63 11.36 19.83
CA SER A 71 20.72 11.70 18.93
C SER A 71 20.93 10.60 17.87
N PRO A 72 21.46 10.94 16.68
CA PRO A 72 21.82 9.95 15.66
C PRO A 72 22.77 8.86 16.18
N ARG A 73 23.63 9.19 17.15
CA ARG A 73 24.54 8.25 17.80
C ARG A 73 23.79 7.22 18.64
N THR A 74 22.76 7.64 19.38
CA THR A 74 21.90 6.75 20.16
C THR A 74 21.14 5.80 19.24
N ILE A 75 20.55 6.32 18.15
CA ILE A 75 19.85 5.51 17.13
C ILE A 75 20.79 4.47 16.50
N LEU A 76 22.00 4.87 16.10
CA LEU A 76 23.00 3.94 15.55
C LEU A 76 23.39 2.84 16.56
N THR A 77 23.48 3.19 17.85
CA THR A 77 23.79 2.21 18.90
C THR A 77 22.65 1.21 19.08
N ALA A 78 21.40 1.69 19.04
CA ALA A 78 20.22 0.82 19.04
C ALA A 78 20.20 -0.12 17.83
N LYS A 79 20.47 0.38 16.62
CA LYS A 79 20.54 -0.45 15.39
C LYS A 79 21.52 -1.61 15.52
N LYS A 80 22.75 -1.32 15.93
CA LYS A 80 23.76 -2.37 16.16
C LYS A 80 23.36 -3.35 17.26
N ARG A 81 22.63 -2.87 18.27
CA ARG A 81 22.10 -3.73 19.35
C ARG A 81 20.99 -4.65 18.85
N VAL A 82 20.10 -4.15 17.99
CA VAL A 82 19.05 -4.94 17.31
C VAL A 82 19.69 -6.07 16.52
N GLU A 83 20.63 -5.77 15.63
CA GLU A 83 21.33 -6.77 14.80
C GLU A 83 21.92 -7.90 15.68
N LYS A 84 22.62 -7.53 16.76
CA LYS A 84 23.19 -8.50 17.71
C LYS A 84 22.14 -9.35 18.44
N GLU A 85 21.01 -8.76 18.83
CA GLU A 85 19.94 -9.50 19.52
C GLU A 85 19.16 -10.39 18.55
N GLU A 86 18.99 -9.97 17.30
CA GLU A 86 18.39 -10.78 16.24
C GLU A 86 19.23 -12.02 15.95
N GLU A 87 20.55 -11.88 15.75
CA GLU A 87 21.48 -13.01 15.58
C GLU A 87 21.46 -13.97 16.78
N ARG A 88 21.26 -13.45 18.00
CA ARG A 88 21.20 -14.24 19.23
C ARG A 88 19.88 -15.00 19.40
N LEU A 89 18.76 -14.35 19.09
CA LEU A 89 17.42 -14.89 19.29
C LEU A 89 16.95 -15.79 18.15
N PHE A 90 17.41 -15.51 16.94
CA PHE A 90 17.00 -16.19 15.71
C PHE A 90 18.23 -16.72 14.98
N PRO A 91 18.85 -17.82 15.45
CA PRO A 91 19.90 -18.49 14.70
C PRO A 91 19.38 -18.94 13.33
N GLU A 92 20.29 -19.19 12.38
CA GLU A 92 19.93 -19.72 11.05
C GLU A 92 18.97 -20.92 11.18
N ASP A 93 17.93 -20.95 10.34
CA ASP A 93 16.87 -21.97 10.29
C ASP A 93 15.89 -22.04 11.48
N SER A 94 15.85 -21.04 12.36
CA SER A 94 14.89 -21.00 13.50
C SER A 94 13.52 -20.37 13.19
N GLY A 95 13.30 -19.90 11.95
CA GLY A 95 12.12 -19.17 11.53
C GLY A 95 11.09 -19.98 10.73
N MET A 96 9.96 -19.34 10.42
CA MET A 96 8.98 -19.88 9.47
C MET A 96 9.48 -19.62 8.04
N LEU A 97 9.56 -20.67 7.22
CA LEU A 97 9.97 -20.54 5.83
C LEU A 97 8.83 -19.90 5.01
N VAL A 98 9.12 -18.75 4.41
CA VAL A 98 8.26 -18.08 3.43
C VAL A 98 9.07 -17.97 2.15
N GLU A 99 8.73 -18.78 1.14
CA GLU A 99 9.46 -18.81 -0.12
C GLU A 99 8.66 -18.09 -1.21
N THR A 100 9.30 -17.20 -1.95
CA THR A 100 8.70 -16.61 -3.16
C THR A 100 9.67 -16.83 -4.31
N THR A 101 9.22 -17.58 -5.30
CA THR A 101 9.99 -17.93 -6.48
C THR A 101 9.31 -17.39 -7.73
N VAL A 102 10.07 -16.66 -8.54
CA VAL A 102 9.67 -16.27 -9.90
C VAL A 102 10.68 -16.86 -10.87
N GLY A 103 10.19 -17.51 -11.93
CA GLY A 103 11.05 -18.03 -12.99
C GLY A 103 10.48 -17.80 -14.38
N PHE A 104 11.37 -17.84 -15.37
CA PHE A 104 11.06 -17.70 -16.79
C PHE A 104 11.55 -18.97 -17.49
N SER A 105 10.68 -19.60 -18.30
CA SER A 105 10.94 -20.92 -18.88
C SER A 105 10.67 -20.95 -20.38
N LYS A 106 11.67 -21.41 -21.14
CA LYS A 106 11.54 -21.70 -22.58
C LYS A 106 10.75 -22.97 -22.89
N ASN A 107 10.61 -23.87 -21.92
CA ASN A 107 10.00 -25.19 -22.10
C ASN A 107 8.51 -25.21 -21.70
N GLN A 108 7.93 -24.06 -21.35
CA GLN A 108 6.55 -23.91 -20.91
C GLN A 108 5.68 -23.36 -22.05
N GLU A 109 4.52 -23.97 -22.30
CA GLU A 109 3.56 -23.48 -23.31
C GLU A 109 2.53 -22.53 -22.68
N GLU A 110 2.09 -22.80 -21.46
CA GLU A 110 1.17 -21.93 -20.71
C GLU A 110 1.84 -20.58 -20.43
N VAL A 111 1.11 -19.47 -20.60
CA VAL A 111 1.70 -18.13 -20.42
C VAL A 111 2.19 -17.93 -18.99
N VAL A 112 1.40 -18.38 -18.00
CA VAL A 112 1.74 -18.31 -16.57
C VAL A 112 1.30 -19.60 -15.89
N ILE A 113 2.16 -20.13 -15.00
CA ILE A 113 1.82 -21.19 -14.05
C ILE A 113 2.13 -20.66 -12.66
N SER A 114 1.12 -20.55 -11.80
CA SER A 114 1.29 -20.14 -10.41
C SER A 114 0.81 -21.24 -9.47
N ASN A 115 1.65 -21.59 -8.50
CA ASN A 115 1.34 -22.56 -7.46
C ASN A 115 1.56 -21.91 -6.09
N ILE A 116 0.58 -22.07 -5.21
CA ILE A 116 0.63 -21.64 -3.83
C ILE A 116 0.57 -22.89 -2.96
N ASP A 117 1.61 -23.12 -2.16
CA ASP A 117 1.67 -24.22 -1.20
C ASP A 117 2.01 -23.66 0.18
N GLY A 118 0.99 -23.61 1.05
CA GLY A 118 1.08 -22.94 2.34
C GLY A 118 1.46 -21.46 2.19
N LEU A 119 2.68 -21.13 2.60
CA LEU A 119 3.24 -19.77 2.53
C LEU A 119 4.25 -19.59 1.40
N SER A 120 4.41 -20.61 0.56
CA SER A 120 5.32 -20.56 -0.57
C SER A 120 4.55 -20.25 -1.85
N ILE A 121 5.00 -19.24 -2.58
CA ILE A 121 4.47 -18.88 -3.90
C ILE A 121 5.54 -19.18 -4.94
N LYS A 122 5.17 -19.97 -5.95
CA LYS A 122 6.02 -20.22 -7.11
C LYS A 122 5.27 -19.85 -8.39
N THR A 123 5.76 -18.82 -9.07
CA THR A 123 5.20 -18.37 -10.35
C THR A 123 6.20 -18.52 -11.48
N MET A 124 5.80 -19.16 -12.57
CA MET A 124 6.60 -19.41 -13.76
C MET A 124 5.96 -18.77 -14.99
N TYR A 125 6.72 -17.99 -15.74
CA TYR A 125 6.28 -17.33 -16.97
C TYR A 125 6.91 -18.00 -18.20
N SER A 126 6.15 -18.09 -19.30
CA SER A 126 6.68 -18.62 -20.55
C SER A 126 7.56 -17.59 -21.26
N THR A 127 8.83 -17.92 -21.49
CA THR A 127 9.73 -17.12 -22.34
C THR A 127 9.17 -16.98 -23.77
N LYS A 128 8.50 -18.02 -24.28
CA LYS A 128 7.90 -18.00 -25.63
C LYS A 128 6.84 -16.92 -25.77
N TRP A 129 6.09 -16.63 -24.71
CA TRP A 129 5.13 -15.52 -24.72
C TRP A 129 5.82 -14.20 -25.01
N PHE A 130 6.93 -13.91 -24.34
CA PHE A 130 7.66 -12.65 -24.53
C PHE A 130 8.40 -12.60 -25.87
N GLU A 131 8.95 -13.72 -26.35
CA GLU A 131 9.58 -13.82 -27.67
C GLU A 131 8.58 -13.48 -28.81
N ASN A 132 7.31 -13.87 -28.65
CA ASN A 132 6.26 -13.64 -29.65
C ASN A 132 5.53 -12.30 -29.52
N ASN A 133 5.68 -11.59 -28.40
CA ASN A 133 4.94 -10.35 -28.11
C ASN A 133 5.89 -9.25 -27.64
N THR A 134 6.71 -8.74 -28.56
CA THR A 134 7.74 -7.72 -28.27
C THR A 134 7.29 -6.28 -28.49
N ASP A 135 6.04 -6.05 -28.91
CA ASP A 135 5.49 -4.71 -29.05
C ASP A 135 5.33 -4.03 -27.68
N TYR A 136 5.69 -2.75 -27.62
CA TYR A 136 5.86 -2.03 -26.35
C TYR A 136 4.56 -1.91 -25.55
N GLY A 137 3.42 -1.81 -26.22
CA GLY A 137 2.10 -1.83 -25.59
C GLY A 137 1.83 -3.14 -24.86
N THR A 138 2.03 -4.28 -25.52
CA THR A 138 1.89 -5.60 -24.89
C THR A 138 2.90 -5.81 -23.77
N LEU A 139 4.14 -5.33 -23.93
CA LEU A 139 5.15 -5.42 -22.87
C LEU A 139 4.76 -4.67 -21.60
N LEU A 140 4.11 -3.51 -21.71
CA LEU A 140 3.55 -2.78 -20.57
C LEU A 140 2.31 -3.47 -20.01
N ASN A 141 1.45 -4.00 -20.87
CA ASN A 141 0.24 -4.72 -20.47
C ASN A 141 0.54 -6.00 -19.66
N ASN A 142 1.72 -6.60 -19.82
CA ASN A 142 2.15 -7.73 -18.99
C ASN A 142 2.17 -7.37 -17.49
N PHE A 143 2.46 -6.12 -17.11
CA PHE A 143 2.37 -5.68 -15.71
C PHE A 143 0.94 -5.70 -15.16
N ILE A 144 -0.06 -5.50 -16.01
CA ILE A 144 -1.47 -5.52 -15.61
C ILE A 144 -1.98 -6.97 -15.63
N TYR A 145 -1.82 -7.68 -16.76
CA TYR A 145 -2.53 -8.94 -16.98
C TYR A 145 -1.74 -10.20 -16.60
N LEU A 146 -0.40 -10.16 -16.62
CA LEU A 146 0.41 -11.32 -16.22
C LEU A 146 0.91 -11.19 -14.79
N PHE A 147 1.41 -10.02 -14.43
CA PHE A 147 1.99 -9.80 -13.11
C PHE A 147 0.99 -9.29 -12.07
N GLU A 148 -0.18 -8.82 -12.52
CA GLU A 148 -1.26 -8.31 -11.66
C GLU A 148 -0.78 -7.22 -10.71
N PHE A 149 0.02 -6.27 -11.19
CA PHE A 149 0.47 -5.12 -10.38
C PHE A 149 -0.70 -4.25 -9.93
N VAL A 150 -1.78 -4.27 -10.70
CA VAL A 150 -3.06 -3.65 -10.38
C VAL A 150 -4.19 -4.66 -10.53
N ASP A 151 -5.29 -4.44 -9.83
CA ASP A 151 -6.51 -5.22 -9.99
C ASP A 151 -7.39 -4.71 -11.15
N TYR A 152 -8.58 -5.31 -11.30
CA TYR A 152 -9.53 -4.94 -12.35
C TYR A 152 -10.06 -3.49 -12.24
N GLN A 153 -9.92 -2.85 -11.08
CA GLN A 153 -10.24 -1.43 -10.85
C GLN A 153 -9.03 -0.51 -11.01
N MET A 154 -7.89 -1.04 -11.47
CA MET A 154 -6.61 -0.36 -11.57
C MET A 154 -6.06 0.11 -10.21
N ARG A 155 -6.40 -0.59 -9.11
CA ARG A 155 -5.83 -0.35 -7.77
C ARG A 155 -4.56 -1.16 -7.60
N CYS A 156 -3.50 -0.54 -7.07
CA CYS A 156 -2.23 -1.23 -6.80
C CYS A 156 -2.40 -2.45 -5.85
N ASN A 157 -1.84 -3.59 -6.24
CA ASN A 157 -2.00 -4.85 -5.49
C ASN A 157 -0.96 -5.06 -4.39
N PHE A 158 0.18 -4.37 -4.45
CA PHE A 158 1.30 -4.49 -3.51
C PHE A 158 1.31 -3.38 -2.44
N VAL A 159 0.18 -2.70 -2.22
CA VAL A 159 -0.05 -1.91 -0.99
C VAL A 159 -0.45 -2.82 0.17
N ASN A 160 -0.19 -2.39 1.40
CA ASN A 160 -0.74 -3.05 2.57
C ASN A 160 -2.26 -2.90 2.62
N LYS A 161 -2.96 -3.94 3.09
CA LYS A 161 -4.42 -3.91 3.32
C LYS A 161 -4.71 -4.44 4.72
N SER A 162 -5.40 -3.64 5.53
CA SER A 162 -5.59 -3.95 6.95
C SER A 162 -6.37 -5.25 7.20
N ASN A 163 -7.27 -5.63 6.28
CA ASN A 163 -8.03 -6.87 6.35
C ASN A 163 -7.22 -8.14 6.02
N GLN A 164 -6.01 -7.99 5.45
CA GLN A 164 -5.11 -9.11 5.13
C GLN A 164 -4.18 -9.48 6.27
N MET A 165 -4.18 -8.68 7.34
CA MET A 165 -3.37 -8.93 8.52
C MET A 165 -4.15 -9.72 9.57
N GLY A 166 -3.50 -10.75 10.11
CA GLY A 166 -4.08 -11.57 11.18
C GLY A 166 -4.23 -10.78 12.48
N VAL A 167 -5.17 -11.17 13.34
CA VAL A 167 -5.37 -10.52 14.65
C VAL A 167 -4.09 -10.57 15.50
N MET A 168 -3.41 -11.73 15.53
CA MET A 168 -2.14 -11.86 16.26
C MET A 168 -1.05 -10.96 15.71
N GLU A 169 -0.97 -10.83 14.39
CA GLU A 169 0.00 -9.94 13.73
C GLU A 169 -0.25 -8.47 14.09
N LYS A 170 -1.51 -8.05 14.18
CA LYS A 170 -1.88 -6.69 14.58
C LYS A 170 -1.56 -6.39 16.06
N ILE A 171 -1.61 -7.40 16.94
CA ILE A 171 -1.49 -7.22 18.40
C ILE A 171 -0.05 -7.41 18.89
N LEU A 172 0.68 -8.38 18.35
CA LEU A 172 2.03 -8.74 18.84
C LEU A 172 3.12 -7.80 18.34
N ASP A 173 2.90 -7.11 17.22
CA ASP A 173 3.87 -6.16 16.68
C ASP A 173 3.82 -4.83 17.45
N SER A 174 4.81 -4.61 18.33
CA SER A 174 4.95 -3.34 19.05
C SER A 174 5.51 -2.28 18.12
N ARG A 175 4.63 -1.70 17.31
CA ARG A 175 4.97 -0.75 16.25
C ARG A 175 4.83 0.70 16.69
N SER A 176 5.48 1.59 15.95
CA SER A 176 5.32 3.03 16.15
C SER A 176 3.97 3.53 15.64
N ARG A 177 3.43 4.58 16.27
CA ARG A 177 2.24 5.32 15.81
C ARG A 177 2.38 5.88 14.39
N ASN A 178 3.60 6.17 13.97
CA ASN A 178 3.90 6.75 12.67
C ASN A 178 4.57 5.73 11.74
N ALA A 179 4.43 4.42 12.00
CA ALA A 179 4.92 3.39 11.11
C ALA A 179 3.92 3.13 9.99
N TYR A 180 4.40 2.96 8.76
CA TYR A 180 3.61 2.35 7.70
C TYR A 180 3.31 0.91 8.12
N LEU A 181 2.05 0.54 8.01
CA LEU A 181 1.59 -0.78 8.41
C LEU A 181 2.13 -1.82 7.41
N THR A 182 2.97 -2.73 7.90
CA THR A 182 3.45 -3.87 7.13
C THR A 182 3.01 -5.16 7.78
N GLY A 183 2.81 -6.17 6.95
CA GLY A 183 2.47 -7.50 7.39
C GLY A 183 3.02 -8.58 6.46
N MET A 184 2.84 -9.84 6.82
CA MET A 184 3.33 -11.00 6.10
C MET A 184 2.82 -11.03 4.66
N VAL A 185 1.52 -10.79 4.47
CA VAL A 185 0.90 -10.74 3.13
C VAL A 185 1.45 -9.57 2.32
N PHE A 186 1.65 -8.41 2.93
CA PHE A 186 2.29 -7.26 2.27
C PHE A 186 3.73 -7.60 1.86
N ASN A 187 4.54 -8.15 2.76
CA ASN A 187 5.94 -8.50 2.49
C ASN A 187 6.06 -9.54 1.37
N GLN A 188 5.12 -10.50 1.30
CA GLN A 188 5.09 -11.50 0.26
C GLN A 188 4.73 -10.90 -1.11
N LYS A 189 3.73 -10.00 -1.16
CA LYS A 189 3.38 -9.25 -2.38
C LYS A 189 4.50 -8.33 -2.85
N ASP A 190 5.15 -7.64 -1.90
CA ASP A 190 6.30 -6.78 -2.19
C ASP A 190 7.45 -7.60 -2.78
N SER A 191 7.76 -8.75 -2.17
CA SER A 191 8.78 -9.68 -2.67
C SER A 191 8.43 -10.24 -4.06
N LEU A 192 7.18 -10.68 -4.26
CA LEU A 192 6.72 -11.23 -5.54
C LEU A 192 6.84 -10.20 -6.67
N SER A 193 6.35 -8.98 -6.45
CA SER A 193 6.40 -7.91 -7.46
C SER A 193 7.83 -7.45 -7.77
N LEU A 194 8.75 -7.46 -6.79
CA LEU A 194 10.16 -7.19 -7.03
C LEU A 194 10.86 -8.31 -7.79
N LEU A 195 10.55 -9.57 -7.50
CA LEU A 195 11.08 -10.71 -8.25
C LEU A 195 10.54 -10.76 -9.68
N GLN A 196 9.24 -10.44 -9.88
CA GLN A 196 8.62 -10.31 -11.20
C GLN A 196 9.32 -9.25 -12.04
N ILE A 197 9.48 -8.02 -11.52
CA ILE A 197 10.11 -6.95 -12.31
C ILE A 197 11.59 -7.23 -12.58
N ASN A 198 12.32 -7.78 -11.61
CA ASN A 198 13.72 -8.13 -11.79
C ASN A 198 13.91 -9.24 -12.83
N GLY A 199 13.11 -10.30 -12.75
CA GLY A 199 13.16 -11.38 -13.72
C GLY A 199 12.74 -10.91 -15.12
N TYR A 200 11.68 -10.09 -15.21
CA TYR A 200 11.21 -9.56 -16.49
C TYR A 200 12.21 -8.56 -17.11
N TYR A 201 12.85 -7.72 -16.29
CA TYR A 201 13.92 -6.82 -16.73
C TYR A 201 15.05 -7.60 -17.43
N ASN A 202 15.48 -8.72 -16.84
CA ASN A 202 16.50 -9.58 -17.40
C ASN A 202 16.01 -10.34 -18.64
N GLU A 203 14.77 -10.82 -18.62
CA GLU A 203 14.16 -11.52 -19.76
C GLU A 203 14.08 -10.60 -20.99
N LEU A 204 13.57 -9.39 -20.84
CA LEU A 204 13.50 -8.40 -21.92
C LEU A 204 14.89 -8.02 -22.45
N SER A 205 15.86 -7.83 -21.55
CA SER A 205 17.25 -7.55 -21.92
C SER A 205 17.83 -8.68 -22.79
N SER A 206 17.51 -9.94 -22.47
CA SER A 206 17.93 -11.09 -23.28
C SER A 206 17.31 -11.12 -24.69
N LEU A 207 16.14 -10.50 -24.86
CA LEU A 207 15.46 -10.28 -26.14
C LEU A 207 15.91 -8.99 -26.85
N GLY A 208 16.87 -8.26 -26.28
CA GLY A 208 17.35 -6.99 -26.82
C GLY A 208 16.42 -5.80 -26.56
N VAL A 209 15.42 -5.96 -25.68
CA VAL A 209 14.48 -4.91 -25.31
C VAL A 209 14.87 -4.28 -23.97
N ARG A 210 14.88 -2.95 -23.94
CA ARG A 210 15.10 -2.19 -22.71
C ARG A 210 13.79 -1.63 -22.21
N ILE A 211 13.42 -1.97 -20.98
CA ILE A 211 12.21 -1.42 -20.36
C ILE A 211 12.25 0.10 -20.26
N GLU A 212 13.43 0.70 -20.13
CA GLU A 212 13.56 2.16 -20.11
C GLU A 212 13.09 2.79 -21.43
N LEU A 213 13.39 2.17 -22.59
CA LEU A 213 12.94 2.64 -23.90
C LEU A 213 11.42 2.46 -24.08
N VAL A 214 10.87 1.38 -23.53
CA VAL A 214 9.41 1.13 -23.52
C VAL A 214 8.68 2.24 -22.74
N ILE A 215 9.25 2.69 -21.62
CA ILE A 215 8.71 3.79 -20.83
C ILE A 215 8.86 5.13 -21.56
N GLU A 216 10.00 5.41 -22.20
CA GLU A 216 10.17 6.62 -23.02
C GLU A 216 9.15 6.66 -24.16
N TRP A 217 8.94 5.54 -24.85
CA TRP A 217 7.94 5.40 -25.90
C TRP A 217 6.52 5.67 -25.40
N PHE A 218 6.16 5.22 -24.19
CA PHE A 218 4.84 5.49 -23.61
C PHE A 218 4.54 6.99 -23.58
N PHE A 219 5.48 7.80 -23.07
CA PHE A 219 5.28 9.25 -22.96
C PHE A 219 5.44 9.99 -24.30
N LYS A 220 6.39 9.58 -25.13
CA LYS A 220 6.79 10.31 -26.36
C LYS A 220 5.97 9.95 -27.59
N GLU A 221 5.41 8.75 -27.65
CA GLU A 221 4.74 8.23 -28.84
C GLU A 221 3.34 7.73 -28.54
N TYR A 222 3.14 6.93 -27.48
CA TYR A 222 1.82 6.36 -27.17
C TYR A 222 0.81 7.44 -26.77
N LEU A 223 1.14 8.34 -25.83
CA LEU A 223 0.22 9.42 -25.42
C LEU A 223 -0.20 10.33 -26.59
N PRO A 224 0.73 10.81 -27.47
CA PRO A 224 0.32 11.58 -28.64
C PRO A 224 -0.53 10.80 -29.64
N ASN A 225 -0.20 9.53 -29.89
CA ASN A 225 -0.89 8.74 -30.91
C ASN A 225 -2.29 8.30 -30.47
N GLU A 226 -2.44 7.89 -29.22
CA GLU A 226 -3.71 7.33 -28.71
C GLU A 226 -4.65 8.41 -28.16
N PHE A 227 -4.12 9.43 -27.49
CA PHE A 227 -4.91 10.46 -26.80
C PHE A 227 -4.76 11.86 -27.39
N LEU A 228 -3.95 12.03 -28.44
CA LEU A 228 -3.63 13.35 -29.03
C LEU A 228 -2.96 14.32 -28.04
N VAL A 229 -2.27 13.76 -27.04
CA VAL A 229 -1.60 14.51 -25.97
C VAL A 229 -0.10 14.56 -26.23
N SER A 230 0.40 15.74 -26.55
CA SER A 230 1.79 15.96 -26.97
C SER A 230 2.65 16.61 -25.88
N ASN A 231 3.96 16.69 -26.14
CA ASN A 231 4.98 17.39 -25.35
C ASN A 231 5.34 16.75 -23.99
N PHE A 232 4.89 15.54 -23.69
CA PHE A 232 5.50 14.77 -22.61
C PHE A 232 6.92 14.34 -22.99
N ASP A 233 7.88 14.57 -22.10
CA ASP A 233 9.27 14.14 -22.25
C ASP A 233 9.79 13.49 -20.97
N ILE A 234 10.51 12.39 -21.13
CA ILE A 234 11.21 11.70 -20.06
C ILE A 234 12.53 11.19 -20.61
N ASN A 235 13.59 11.33 -19.82
CA ASN A 235 14.94 10.89 -20.18
C ASN A 235 15.37 9.81 -19.20
N MET A 236 15.31 8.56 -19.64
CA MET A 236 15.65 7.42 -18.82
C MET A 236 17.16 7.15 -18.86
N PRO A 237 17.71 6.46 -17.83
CA PRO A 237 19.13 6.11 -17.82
C PRO A 237 19.57 5.34 -19.07
N SER A 238 20.80 5.58 -19.53
CA SER A 238 21.35 4.94 -20.74
C SER A 238 21.73 3.46 -20.50
N THR A 239 22.01 2.72 -21.58
CA THR A 239 22.58 1.36 -21.53
C THR A 239 23.90 1.28 -20.77
N HIS A 240 24.70 2.34 -20.84
CA HIS A 240 26.05 2.37 -20.27
C HIS A 240 26.09 2.93 -18.85
N SER A 241 24.95 3.34 -18.30
CA SER A 241 24.87 3.86 -16.93
C SER A 241 25.08 2.74 -15.92
N THR A 242 25.93 3.00 -14.93
CA THR A 242 26.10 2.14 -13.75
C THR A 242 24.80 2.05 -12.94
N LEU A 243 24.63 1.01 -12.12
CA LEU A 243 23.43 0.87 -11.28
C LEU A 243 23.23 2.07 -10.34
N LEU A 244 24.31 2.66 -9.83
CA LEU A 244 24.27 3.87 -9.02
C LEU A 244 23.75 5.07 -9.81
N GLU A 245 24.26 5.29 -11.03
CA GLU A 245 23.78 6.35 -11.92
C GLU A 245 22.32 6.14 -12.29
N LYS A 246 21.91 4.90 -12.56
CA LYS A 246 20.51 4.54 -12.82
C LYS A 246 19.60 4.95 -11.65
N CYS A 247 19.97 4.59 -10.42
CA CYS A 247 19.24 4.98 -9.22
C CYS A 247 19.21 6.50 -9.01
N THR A 248 20.30 7.19 -9.33
CA THR A 248 20.42 8.65 -9.14
C THR A 248 19.58 9.42 -10.17
N ASN A 249 19.49 8.91 -11.40
CA ASN A 249 18.84 9.61 -12.52
C ASN A 249 17.35 9.29 -12.68
N ILE A 250 16.89 8.12 -12.24
CA ILE A 250 15.47 7.74 -12.41
C ILE A 250 14.52 8.64 -11.60
N MET A 251 14.89 9.07 -10.39
CA MET A 251 14.01 9.87 -9.55
C MET A 251 13.74 11.27 -10.12
N PRO A 252 14.74 12.04 -10.57
CA PRO A 252 14.49 13.28 -11.31
C PRO A 252 13.60 13.09 -12.55
N ALA A 253 13.76 11.99 -13.29
CA ALA A 253 12.93 11.69 -14.46
C ALA A 253 11.45 11.43 -14.07
N VAL A 254 11.22 10.66 -13.01
CA VAL A 254 9.88 10.42 -12.44
C VAL A 254 9.24 11.72 -11.96
N GLU A 255 9.97 12.55 -11.19
CA GLU A 255 9.43 13.82 -10.70
C GLU A 255 9.09 14.78 -11.85
N SER A 256 9.93 14.82 -12.89
CA SER A 256 9.69 15.64 -14.09
C SER A 256 8.38 15.25 -14.77
N VAL A 257 8.17 13.96 -15.04
CA VAL A 257 6.98 13.51 -15.78
C VAL A 257 5.69 13.67 -14.96
N LEU A 258 5.76 13.52 -13.63
CA LEU A 258 4.61 13.78 -12.77
C LEU A 258 4.26 15.27 -12.71
N LYS A 259 5.25 16.17 -12.75
CA LYS A 259 5.01 17.62 -12.88
C LYS A 259 4.40 17.99 -14.24
N GLN A 260 4.88 17.37 -15.32
CA GLN A 260 4.26 17.52 -16.64
C GLN A 260 2.80 17.05 -16.64
N PHE A 261 2.50 15.93 -15.97
CA PHE A 261 1.12 15.44 -15.82
C PHE A 261 0.25 16.40 -15.01
N ILE A 262 0.73 16.92 -13.88
CA ILE A 262 0.02 17.94 -13.09
C ILE A 262 -0.31 19.14 -13.97
N LEU A 263 0.68 19.67 -14.70
CA LEU A 263 0.46 20.82 -15.56
C LEU A 263 -0.56 20.52 -16.65
N TYR A 264 -0.50 19.33 -17.25
CA TYR A 264 -1.46 18.91 -18.25
C TYR A 264 -2.89 18.83 -17.69
N VAL A 265 -3.08 18.31 -16.47
CA VAL A 265 -4.40 18.27 -15.82
C VAL A 265 -4.96 19.68 -15.58
N GLU A 266 -4.09 20.66 -15.29
CA GLU A 266 -4.51 22.03 -14.98
C GLU A 266 -4.72 22.92 -16.21
N GLU A 267 -3.84 22.80 -17.21
CA GLU A 267 -3.79 23.72 -18.38
C GLU A 267 -4.19 23.04 -19.69
N GLY A 268 -4.34 21.71 -19.71
CA GLY A 268 -4.61 20.93 -20.92
C GLY A 268 -3.41 20.78 -21.88
N ILE A 269 -2.25 21.34 -21.52
CA ILE A 269 -1.01 21.29 -22.32
C ILE A 269 0.21 21.14 -21.42
N VAL A 270 1.26 20.51 -21.96
CA VAL A 270 2.59 20.51 -21.33
C VAL A 270 3.43 21.63 -21.94
N ASP A 271 3.72 22.64 -21.12
CA ASP A 271 4.57 23.79 -21.44
C ASP A 271 5.79 23.82 -20.51
N PHE A 272 6.98 23.59 -21.08
CA PHE A 272 8.23 23.53 -20.31
C PHE A 272 8.66 24.89 -19.76
N ASP A 273 8.36 25.99 -20.45
CA ASP A 273 8.67 27.34 -19.96
C ASP A 273 7.84 27.62 -18.69
N LEU A 274 6.57 27.19 -18.69
CA LEU A 274 5.71 27.29 -17.51
C LEU A 274 6.14 26.35 -16.37
N LEU A 275 6.60 25.14 -16.68
CA LEU A 275 7.12 24.20 -15.68
C LEU A 275 8.37 24.75 -14.97
N GLU A 276 9.27 25.41 -15.69
CA GLU A 276 10.47 26.01 -15.10
C GLU A 276 10.12 27.14 -14.12
N ILE A 277 9.08 27.92 -14.42
CA ILE A 277 8.57 28.97 -13.53
C ILE A 277 7.93 28.35 -12.28
N ARG A 278 7.19 27.23 -12.43
CA ARG A 278 6.56 26.47 -11.35
C ARG A 278 7.61 25.73 -10.51
N SER A 279 8.21 26.44 -9.56
CA SER A 279 9.23 25.91 -8.64
C SER A 279 8.67 25.05 -7.49
N GLU A 280 7.46 24.51 -7.63
CA GLU A 280 6.78 23.81 -6.54
C GLU A 280 7.39 22.44 -6.26
N HIS A 281 7.41 22.07 -4.98
CA HIS A 281 7.83 20.75 -4.54
C HIS A 281 6.73 19.73 -4.85
N LEU A 282 7.09 18.59 -5.44
CA LEU A 282 6.14 17.54 -5.77
C LEU A 282 5.66 16.83 -4.49
N ILE A 283 4.37 16.94 -4.22
CA ILE A 283 3.70 16.21 -3.15
C ILE A 283 2.89 15.07 -3.79
N TYR A 284 3.35 13.84 -3.64
CA TYR A 284 2.73 12.66 -4.27
C TYR A 284 1.25 12.48 -3.92
N SER A 285 0.83 12.91 -2.72
CA SER A 285 -0.58 12.84 -2.31
C SER A 285 -1.50 13.81 -3.05
N ASN A 286 -0.94 14.85 -3.68
CA ASN A 286 -1.70 15.96 -4.25
C ASN A 286 -1.68 15.97 -5.77
N ILE A 287 -1.17 14.91 -6.42
CA ILE A 287 -1.20 14.81 -7.88
C ILE A 287 -2.67 14.69 -8.29
N PRO A 288 -3.23 15.66 -9.05
CA PRO A 288 -4.63 15.65 -9.42
C PRO A 288 -4.88 14.57 -10.48
N SER A 289 -6.14 14.17 -10.62
CA SER A 289 -6.58 13.29 -11.69
C SER A 289 -7.21 14.10 -12.83
N LEU A 290 -7.17 13.57 -14.05
CA LEU A 290 -7.93 14.09 -15.18
C LEU A 290 -9.45 13.97 -14.99
N VAL A 291 -9.89 13.08 -14.10
CA VAL A 291 -11.31 12.77 -13.93
C VAL A 291 -11.80 13.07 -12.52
N ASN A 292 -12.97 13.67 -12.45
CA ASN A 292 -13.63 13.96 -11.16
C ASN A 292 -14.18 12.69 -10.52
N LYS A 293 -14.27 12.67 -9.18
CA LYS A 293 -14.82 11.54 -8.42
C LYS A 293 -14.12 10.20 -8.72
N LYS A 294 -12.81 10.21 -8.97
CA LYS A 294 -12.07 8.98 -9.34
C LYS A 294 -12.14 7.91 -8.25
N TYR A 295 -11.88 8.30 -7.00
CA TYR A 295 -11.82 7.37 -5.88
C TYR A 295 -12.88 7.65 -4.85
N ALA A 296 -13.49 6.58 -4.34
CA ALA A 296 -14.41 6.61 -3.22
C ALA A 296 -13.78 5.99 -1.97
N TYR A 297 -14.02 6.62 -0.82
CA TYR A 297 -13.57 6.16 0.49
C TYR A 297 -14.75 6.08 1.46
N GLY A 298 -14.76 5.06 2.32
CA GLY A 298 -15.68 5.02 3.45
C GLY A 298 -15.40 6.17 4.43
N LYS A 299 -16.45 6.73 5.02
CA LYS A 299 -16.37 7.91 5.88
C LYS A 299 -17.34 7.83 7.05
N GLY A 300 -16.80 8.10 8.24
CA GLY A 300 -17.56 8.34 9.46
C GLY A 300 -17.98 7.07 10.20
N GLU A 301 -18.46 7.25 11.42
CA GLU A 301 -18.77 6.16 12.36
C GLU A 301 -19.82 5.18 11.81
N GLU A 302 -20.75 5.64 10.96
CA GLU A 302 -21.74 4.76 10.33
C GLU A 302 -21.06 3.76 9.39
N PHE A 303 -20.12 4.20 8.55
CA PHE A 303 -19.36 3.30 7.69
C PHE A 303 -18.54 2.32 8.51
N ASP A 304 -17.81 2.82 9.52
CA ASP A 304 -16.91 2.01 10.34
C ASP A 304 -17.69 0.93 11.10
N TYR A 305 -18.81 1.30 11.73
CA TYR A 305 -19.62 0.38 12.50
C TYR A 305 -20.36 -0.62 11.62
N ALA A 306 -20.96 -0.20 10.50
CA ALA A 306 -21.61 -1.12 9.57
C ALA A 306 -20.60 -2.10 8.96
N SER A 307 -19.42 -1.63 8.56
CA SER A 307 -18.37 -2.48 8.01
C SER A 307 -17.84 -3.46 9.05
N PHE A 308 -17.67 -3.03 10.30
CA PHE A 308 -17.35 -3.92 11.42
C PHE A 308 -18.42 -5.01 11.57
N LEU A 309 -19.71 -4.66 11.62
CA LEU A 309 -20.78 -5.63 11.80
C LEU A 309 -20.89 -6.64 10.65
N PHE A 310 -20.75 -6.18 9.40
CA PHE A 310 -20.90 -7.05 8.23
C PHE A 310 -19.68 -7.91 7.95
N PHE A 311 -18.47 -7.35 8.04
CA PHE A 311 -17.28 -7.92 7.42
C PHE A 311 -16.19 -8.33 8.42
N SER A 312 -16.27 -7.90 9.68
CA SER A 312 -15.33 -8.34 10.71
C SER A 312 -15.72 -9.70 11.27
N ASP A 313 -14.72 -10.57 11.38
CA ASP A 313 -14.81 -11.86 12.10
C ASP A 313 -14.97 -11.66 13.62
N GLN A 314 -14.63 -10.48 14.14
CA GLN A 314 -14.80 -10.11 15.55
C GLN A 314 -16.16 -9.49 15.88
N SER A 315 -17.07 -9.35 14.91
CA SER A 315 -18.41 -8.78 15.15
C SER A 315 -19.30 -9.65 16.06
N GLY A 316 -19.05 -10.95 16.06
CA GLY A 316 -19.89 -11.96 16.70
C GLY A 316 -21.18 -12.28 15.95
N LEU A 317 -21.40 -11.70 14.76
CA LEU A 317 -22.59 -11.92 13.93
C LEU A 317 -22.43 -13.04 12.89
N GLY A 318 -21.19 -13.50 12.65
CA GLY A 318 -20.88 -14.64 11.77
C GLY A 318 -21.31 -16.02 12.31
N TYR A 319 -21.89 -16.08 13.51
CA TYR A 319 -22.41 -17.29 14.15
C TYR A 319 -23.89 -17.14 14.49
N SER A 320 -24.68 -18.19 14.24
CA SER A 320 -26.08 -18.30 14.68
C SER A 320 -26.30 -19.62 15.40
N LYS A 321 -27.24 -19.69 16.35
CA LYS A 321 -27.53 -20.92 17.11
C LYS A 321 -28.02 -22.06 16.22
N LYS A 322 -28.61 -21.72 15.08
CA LYS A 322 -29.15 -22.64 14.08
C LYS A 322 -28.06 -23.39 13.30
N ASN A 323 -26.86 -22.81 13.19
CA ASN A 323 -25.80 -23.35 12.34
C ASN A 323 -24.62 -23.83 13.18
N GLN A 324 -24.24 -25.10 12.99
CA GLN A 324 -23.06 -25.69 13.63
C GLN A 324 -21.74 -25.24 12.97
N SER A 325 -21.80 -24.74 11.72
CA SER A 325 -20.65 -24.20 10.99
C SER A 325 -20.54 -22.68 11.18
N SER A 326 -19.37 -22.22 11.63
CA SER A 326 -19.00 -20.80 11.71
C SER A 326 -18.62 -20.26 10.33
N TYR A 327 -19.17 -19.12 9.95
CA TYR A 327 -18.73 -18.33 8.79
C TYR A 327 -17.74 -17.26 9.25
N ASN A 328 -16.92 -16.75 8.33
CA ASN A 328 -15.90 -15.75 8.70
C ASN A 328 -16.54 -14.42 9.09
N ASN A 329 -17.70 -14.06 8.53
CA ASN A 329 -18.36 -12.80 8.78
C ASN A 329 -19.87 -12.88 8.54
N TYR A 330 -20.60 -11.84 8.93
CA TYR A 330 -22.06 -11.81 8.86
C TYR A 330 -22.57 -11.77 7.42
N PHE A 331 -21.87 -11.05 6.53
CA PHE A 331 -22.20 -11.01 5.11
C PHE A 331 -22.20 -12.42 4.48
N GLU A 332 -21.14 -13.20 4.69
CA GLU A 332 -21.06 -14.58 4.20
C GLU A 332 -22.18 -15.44 4.75
N LEU A 333 -22.48 -15.31 6.03
CA LEU A 333 -23.56 -16.06 6.66
C LEU A 333 -24.94 -15.73 6.03
N LEU A 334 -25.25 -14.44 5.83
CA LEU A 334 -26.51 -14.00 5.21
C LEU A 334 -26.65 -14.48 3.75
N CYS A 335 -25.56 -14.47 2.98
CA CYS A 335 -25.58 -14.94 1.59
C CYS A 335 -25.85 -16.45 1.47
N ASN A 336 -25.53 -17.23 2.49
CA ASN A 336 -25.61 -18.69 2.43
C ASN A 336 -26.79 -19.28 3.21
N GLN A 337 -27.39 -18.54 4.15
CA GLN A 337 -28.36 -19.11 5.09
C GLN A 337 -29.53 -18.15 5.36
N PRO A 338 -30.79 -18.64 5.29
CA PRO A 338 -31.95 -17.85 5.70
C PRO A 338 -32.03 -17.79 7.23
N LEU A 339 -32.01 -16.57 7.76
CA LEU A 339 -31.91 -16.27 9.18
C LEU A 339 -33.02 -15.33 9.64
N LYS A 340 -33.54 -15.58 10.85
CA LYS A 340 -34.45 -14.68 11.55
C LYS A 340 -33.75 -14.09 12.78
N LEU A 341 -34.26 -12.98 13.31
CA LEU A 341 -33.71 -12.36 14.52
C LEU A 341 -33.66 -13.34 15.71
N ALA A 342 -34.65 -14.22 15.82
CA ALA A 342 -34.73 -15.26 16.85
C ALA A 342 -33.61 -16.32 16.78
N ASP A 343 -32.91 -16.45 15.65
CA ASP A 343 -31.77 -17.37 15.50
C ASP A 343 -30.50 -16.84 16.21
N TYR A 344 -30.52 -15.58 16.63
CA TYR A 344 -29.44 -14.90 17.35
C TYR A 344 -29.72 -14.80 18.85
N PRO A 345 -28.67 -14.78 19.70
CA PRO A 345 -28.82 -14.45 21.10
C PRO A 345 -29.23 -12.98 21.30
N GLU A 346 -29.97 -12.68 22.36
CA GLU A 346 -30.53 -11.35 22.63
C GLU A 346 -29.48 -10.23 22.65
N TYR A 347 -28.28 -10.50 23.16
CA TYR A 347 -27.19 -9.51 23.18
C TYR A 347 -26.72 -9.08 21.78
N SER A 348 -27.02 -9.85 20.73
CA SER A 348 -26.70 -9.53 19.34
C SER A 348 -27.85 -8.83 18.60
N HIS A 349 -29.06 -8.81 19.17
CA HIS A 349 -30.25 -8.24 18.50
C HIS A 349 -30.06 -6.75 18.20
N ASN A 350 -29.57 -5.97 19.17
CA ASN A 350 -29.33 -4.53 18.98
C ASN A 350 -28.42 -4.22 17.78
N LYS A 351 -27.44 -5.08 17.47
CA LYS A 351 -26.54 -4.90 16.32
C LYS A 351 -27.27 -5.10 14.99
N ILE A 352 -28.15 -6.11 14.92
CA ILE A 352 -28.93 -6.43 13.73
C ILE A 352 -30.03 -5.38 13.53
N GLU A 353 -30.72 -5.00 14.60
CA GLU A 353 -31.73 -3.95 14.57
C GLU A 353 -31.15 -2.62 14.10
N TRP A 354 -29.94 -2.25 14.56
CA TRP A 354 -29.26 -1.06 14.05
C TRP A 354 -29.03 -1.09 12.53
N LEU A 355 -28.67 -2.25 11.96
CA LEU A 355 -28.51 -2.40 10.51
C LEU A 355 -29.84 -2.27 9.76
N ILE A 356 -30.94 -2.71 10.37
CA ILE A 356 -32.30 -2.56 9.83
C ILE A 356 -32.74 -1.09 9.89
N GLU A 357 -32.54 -0.42 11.03
CA GLU A 357 -32.85 1.00 11.22
C GLU A 357 -32.10 1.89 10.23
N LYS A 358 -30.85 1.54 9.89
CA LYS A 358 -30.03 2.23 8.89
C LYS A 358 -30.34 1.87 7.43
N ASN A 359 -31.31 0.98 7.20
CA ASN A 359 -31.72 0.49 5.89
C ASN A 359 -30.58 -0.20 5.12
N TYR A 360 -29.71 -0.93 5.82
CA TYR A 360 -28.79 -1.89 5.20
C TYR A 360 -29.43 -3.28 5.09
N LEU A 361 -30.27 -3.62 6.07
CA LEU A 361 -31.06 -4.85 6.13
C LEU A 361 -32.55 -4.53 6.23
N LYS A 362 -33.38 -5.52 5.92
CA LYS A 362 -34.82 -5.53 6.23
C LYS A 362 -35.27 -6.92 6.61
N ASN A 363 -36.46 -7.01 7.19
CA ASN A 363 -37.18 -8.28 7.28
C ASN A 363 -38.10 -8.43 6.06
N ASP A 364 -38.08 -9.59 5.43
CA ASP A 364 -39.06 -9.94 4.40
C ASP A 364 -40.43 -10.30 5.02
N GLU A 365 -41.40 -10.66 4.17
CA GLU A 365 -42.77 -11.01 4.60
C GLU A 365 -42.80 -12.25 5.53
N GLU A 366 -41.82 -13.14 5.42
CA GLU A 366 -41.70 -14.35 6.22
C GLU A 366 -40.87 -14.13 7.50
N GLY A 367 -40.32 -12.93 7.68
CA GLY A 367 -39.50 -12.52 8.83
C GLY A 367 -38.04 -12.95 8.73
N PHE A 368 -37.55 -13.24 7.53
CA PHE A 368 -36.12 -13.45 7.27
C PHE A 368 -35.40 -12.13 7.05
N ILE A 369 -34.18 -12.07 7.57
CA ILE A 369 -33.27 -10.93 7.42
C ILE A 369 -32.64 -11.00 6.04
N VAL A 370 -32.88 -9.97 5.23
CA VAL A 370 -32.34 -9.86 3.86
C VAL A 370 -31.72 -8.47 3.64
N PHE A 371 -30.86 -8.35 2.62
CA PHE A 371 -30.29 -7.05 2.25
C PHE A 371 -31.38 -6.11 1.73
N GLU A 372 -31.35 -4.86 2.19
CA GLU A 372 -32.25 -3.84 1.66
C GLU A 372 -31.84 -3.46 0.22
N ASP A 373 -30.54 -3.24 0.02
CA ASP A 373 -29.90 -3.03 -1.28
C ASP A 373 -28.56 -3.78 -1.29
N GLU A 374 -28.52 -4.91 -2.00
CA GLU A 374 -27.31 -5.74 -2.10
C GLU A 374 -26.13 -4.97 -2.70
N SER A 375 -26.38 -4.05 -3.64
CA SER A 375 -25.32 -3.28 -4.29
C SER A 375 -24.58 -2.36 -3.32
N VAL A 376 -25.29 -1.80 -2.34
CA VAL A 376 -24.72 -0.98 -1.27
C VAL A 376 -23.79 -1.83 -0.40
N VAL A 377 -24.24 -3.01 0.01
CA VAL A 377 -23.43 -3.90 0.87
C VAL A 377 -22.20 -4.42 0.11
N LEU A 378 -22.31 -4.72 -1.19
CA LEU A 378 -21.18 -5.12 -2.02
C LEU A 378 -20.13 -4.01 -2.15
N VAL A 379 -20.55 -2.76 -2.34
CA VAL A 379 -19.65 -1.60 -2.35
C VAL A 379 -18.95 -1.42 -1.00
N MET A 380 -19.70 -1.55 0.10
CA MET A 380 -19.11 -1.46 1.44
C MET A 380 -18.11 -2.59 1.69
N LYS A 381 -18.38 -3.79 1.17
CA LYS A 381 -17.44 -4.92 1.22
C LYS A 381 -16.14 -4.61 0.47
N ASP A 382 -16.24 -4.03 -0.72
CA ASP A 382 -15.08 -3.65 -1.52
C ASP A 382 -14.26 -2.54 -0.84
N LEU A 383 -14.92 -1.52 -0.30
CA LEU A 383 -14.30 -0.46 0.51
C LEU A 383 -13.64 -1.02 1.78
N PHE A 384 -14.28 -1.93 2.51
CA PHE A 384 -13.68 -2.56 3.68
C PHE A 384 -12.45 -3.40 3.30
N ALA A 385 -12.52 -4.09 2.15
CA ALA A 385 -11.48 -5.01 1.75
C ALA A 385 -10.26 -4.34 1.10
N ASN A 386 -10.46 -3.22 0.42
CA ASN A 386 -9.44 -2.55 -0.39
C ASN A 386 -9.19 -1.10 0.03
N GLU A 387 -9.93 -0.59 1.01
CA GLU A 387 -9.87 0.78 1.55
C GLU A 387 -10.30 1.88 0.54
N VAL A 388 -10.39 1.55 -0.75
CA VAL A 388 -10.76 2.45 -1.85
C VAL A 388 -11.48 1.70 -2.97
N VAL A 389 -12.42 2.39 -3.63
CA VAL A 389 -13.04 1.94 -4.90
C VAL A 389 -12.76 2.96 -5.99
N ASN A 390 -12.34 2.51 -7.17
CA ASN A 390 -12.25 3.38 -8.36
C ASN A 390 -13.65 3.48 -8.99
N PHE A 391 -14.29 4.64 -8.84
CA PHE A 391 -15.67 4.86 -9.25
C PHE A 391 -15.86 4.55 -10.74
N TRP A 392 -14.99 5.07 -11.60
CA TRP A 392 -15.16 4.93 -13.06
C TRP A 392 -14.89 3.52 -13.59
N ARG A 393 -14.07 2.73 -12.88
CA ARG A 393 -13.84 1.32 -13.18
C ARG A 393 -14.87 0.39 -12.53
N ALA A 394 -15.65 0.87 -11.57
CA ALA A 394 -16.70 0.08 -10.95
C ALA A 394 -17.90 -0.13 -11.90
N PRO A 395 -18.58 -1.30 -11.83
CA PRO A 395 -19.84 -1.53 -12.53
C PRO A 395 -20.89 -0.45 -12.23
N LEU A 396 -21.78 -0.17 -13.19
CA LEU A 396 -22.81 0.88 -13.04
C LEU A 396 -23.67 0.71 -11.77
N ILE A 397 -23.99 -0.54 -11.41
CA ILE A 397 -24.74 -0.86 -10.19
C ILE A 397 -23.99 -0.38 -8.93
N MET A 398 -22.68 -0.61 -8.87
CA MET A 398 -21.83 -0.15 -7.76
C MET A 398 -21.66 1.38 -7.76
N ARG A 399 -21.56 2.02 -8.94
CA ARG A 399 -21.52 3.49 -9.04
C ARG A 399 -22.78 4.13 -8.47
N ASN A 400 -23.96 3.63 -8.83
CA ASN A 400 -25.22 4.11 -8.28
C ASN A 400 -25.30 3.92 -6.76
N ALA A 401 -24.77 2.81 -6.24
CA ALA A 401 -24.69 2.57 -4.80
C ALA A 401 -23.73 3.55 -4.09
N LEU A 402 -22.59 3.87 -4.70
CA LEU A 402 -21.66 4.88 -4.19
C LEU A 402 -22.30 6.27 -4.15
N ASP A 403 -23.04 6.67 -5.18
CA ASP A 403 -23.77 7.95 -5.19
C ASP A 403 -24.82 8.00 -4.06
N LYS A 404 -25.55 6.90 -3.81
CA LYS A 404 -26.47 6.81 -2.66
C LYS A 404 -25.72 6.97 -1.34
N LEU A 405 -24.56 6.33 -1.16
CA LEU A 405 -23.76 6.43 0.06
C LEU A 405 -23.15 7.83 0.26
N GLU A 406 -22.79 8.53 -0.82
CA GLU A 406 -22.38 9.94 -0.77
C GLU A 406 -23.50 10.83 -0.22
N THR A 407 -24.74 10.65 -0.69
CA THR A 407 -25.89 11.43 -0.17
C THR A 407 -26.17 11.17 1.32
N LYS A 408 -25.80 9.99 1.83
CA LYS A 408 -25.88 9.65 3.26
C LYS A 408 -24.64 10.10 4.06
N ASN A 409 -23.64 10.72 3.43
CA ASN A 409 -22.35 11.09 4.02
C ASN A 409 -21.59 9.88 4.63
N VAL A 410 -21.79 8.68 4.07
CA VAL A 410 -21.11 7.42 4.43
C VAL A 410 -19.91 7.18 3.52
N VAL A 411 -19.88 7.82 2.34
CA VAL A 411 -18.78 7.79 1.38
C VAL A 411 -18.38 9.21 1.01
N VAL A 412 -17.10 9.41 0.72
CA VAL A 412 -16.55 10.64 0.15
C VAL A 412 -15.74 10.32 -1.10
N PHE A 413 -15.82 11.21 -2.10
CA PHE A 413 -15.05 11.11 -3.32
C PHE A 413 -13.85 12.06 -3.34
N GLU A 414 -12.78 11.62 -3.99
CA GLU A 414 -11.60 12.45 -4.29
C GLU A 414 -11.15 12.22 -5.74
N SER A 415 -10.41 13.20 -6.27
CA SER A 415 -9.97 13.26 -7.68
C SER A 415 -8.45 13.36 -7.79
N SER A 416 -7.72 12.50 -7.07
CA SER A 416 -6.27 12.39 -7.16
C SER A 416 -5.86 11.27 -8.13
N LEU A 417 -4.67 11.36 -8.74
CA LEU A 417 -4.13 10.31 -9.62
C LEU A 417 -4.02 8.96 -8.88
N LEU A 418 -3.46 9.04 -7.66
CA LEU A 418 -3.24 7.92 -6.74
C LEU A 418 -4.30 7.89 -5.65
N SER A 419 -4.71 6.69 -5.26
CA SER A 419 -5.56 6.47 -4.08
C SER A 419 -4.78 6.63 -2.78
N LYS A 420 -5.45 6.86 -1.64
CA LYS A 420 -4.78 6.98 -0.32
C LYS A 420 -3.83 5.82 0.01
N PRO A 421 -4.22 4.53 -0.17
CA PRO A 421 -3.28 3.43 0.08
C PRO A 421 -2.02 3.48 -0.81
N GLU A 422 -2.16 3.91 -2.06
CA GLU A 422 -1.02 4.09 -2.98
C GLU A 422 -0.13 5.26 -2.58
N GLN A 423 -0.73 6.38 -2.16
CA GLN A 423 0.01 7.56 -1.67
C GLN A 423 0.83 7.21 -0.43
N GLU A 424 0.24 6.49 0.52
CA GLU A 424 0.92 6.05 1.74
C GLU A 424 2.08 5.10 1.41
N TYR A 425 1.86 4.14 0.51
CA TYR A 425 2.89 3.22 0.05
C TYR A 425 4.07 3.94 -0.64
N ILE A 426 3.77 4.94 -1.48
CA ILE A 426 4.80 5.76 -2.14
C ILE A 426 5.59 6.57 -1.11
N ASN A 427 4.91 7.21 -0.16
CA ASN A 427 5.56 7.95 0.92
C ASN A 427 6.42 7.05 1.79
N TYR A 428 5.97 5.83 2.10
CA TYR A 428 6.76 4.81 2.81
C TYR A 428 8.02 4.43 2.03
N THR A 429 7.92 4.28 0.71
CA THR A 429 9.03 3.85 -0.12
C THR A 429 10.05 4.96 -0.38
N LEU A 430 9.58 6.17 -0.69
CA LEU A 430 10.44 7.25 -1.15
C LEU A 430 10.93 8.17 -0.02
N ASN A 431 10.16 8.33 1.06
CA ASN A 431 10.38 9.38 2.05
C ASN A 431 10.33 8.83 3.49
N LYS A 432 10.65 9.70 4.46
CA LYS A 432 10.40 9.49 5.90
C LYS A 432 9.56 10.59 6.56
N SER A 433 8.88 11.41 5.75
CA SER A 433 8.07 12.53 6.24
C SER A 433 6.81 12.07 6.95
N GLN A 434 6.10 11.10 6.36
CA GLN A 434 4.87 10.52 6.91
C GLN A 434 5.18 9.32 7.81
N PHE A 435 6.04 8.41 7.34
CA PHE A 435 6.32 7.14 8.01
C PHE A 435 7.77 7.03 8.48
N ASN A 436 7.96 6.76 9.78
CA ASN A 436 9.30 6.73 10.37
C ASN A 436 10.10 5.46 10.03
N ASN A 437 9.41 4.38 9.66
CA ASN A 437 9.97 3.13 9.14
C ASN A 437 10.14 3.13 7.61
N GLY A 438 9.93 4.27 6.94
CA GLY A 438 10.10 4.38 5.49
C GLY A 438 11.52 4.04 5.01
N LEU A 439 11.66 3.69 3.73
CA LEU A 439 12.97 3.29 3.15
C LEU A 439 13.88 4.49 2.85
N ASP A 440 13.28 5.68 2.71
CA ASP A 440 13.94 6.96 2.45
C ASP A 440 14.79 6.98 1.17
N LEU A 441 14.33 6.26 0.14
CA LEU A 441 15.11 6.05 -1.08
C LEU A 441 15.38 7.35 -1.84
N ARG A 442 14.43 8.30 -1.84
CA ARG A 442 14.62 9.62 -2.46
C ARG A 442 15.78 10.37 -1.80
N ASN A 443 15.78 10.47 -0.47
CA ASN A 443 16.84 11.19 0.24
C ASN A 443 18.21 10.49 0.09
N ARG A 444 18.22 9.16 0.02
CA ARG A 444 19.44 8.36 -0.18
C ARG A 444 20.12 8.67 -1.50
N TYR A 445 19.38 8.63 -2.61
CA TYR A 445 19.94 8.78 -3.95
C TYR A 445 19.95 10.23 -4.46
N SER A 446 19.08 11.11 -3.96
CA SER A 446 19.03 12.52 -4.41
C SER A 446 19.85 13.49 -3.55
N HIS A 447 20.08 13.20 -2.26
CA HIS A 447 20.68 14.19 -1.34
C HIS A 447 21.94 13.72 -0.63
N THR A 448 22.01 12.46 -0.21
CA THR A 448 23.11 12.00 0.65
C THR A 448 24.29 11.45 -0.16
N GLN A 449 24.02 11.05 -1.41
CA GLN A 449 24.84 10.20 -2.27
C GLN A 449 25.30 8.92 -1.53
N PRO A 450 24.86 7.72 -1.98
CA PRO A 450 25.28 6.47 -1.35
C PRO A 450 26.80 6.40 -1.26
N LYS A 451 27.34 5.78 -0.20
CA LYS A 451 28.76 5.50 -0.16
C LYS A 451 29.10 4.62 -1.37
N SER A 452 30.16 4.96 -2.10
CA SER A 452 30.67 4.16 -3.22
C SER A 452 31.13 2.74 -2.82
N THR A 453 30.99 2.37 -1.54
CA THR A 453 31.28 1.05 -0.97
C THR A 453 30.03 0.21 -0.74
N GLU A 454 28.82 0.71 -1.03
CA GLU A 454 27.62 -0.14 -1.07
C GLU A 454 27.75 -1.17 -2.20
N ASN A 455 27.29 -2.40 -1.95
CA ASN A 455 27.38 -3.50 -2.91
C ASN A 455 26.46 -3.23 -4.11
N ASP A 456 26.90 -3.54 -5.34
CA ASP A 456 26.11 -3.42 -6.57
C ASP A 456 24.72 -4.07 -6.46
N LYS A 457 24.60 -5.18 -5.71
CA LYS A 457 23.31 -5.84 -5.42
C LYS A 457 22.30 -4.92 -4.74
N THR A 458 22.76 -4.03 -3.86
CA THR A 458 21.90 -3.06 -3.17
C THR A 458 21.37 -2.02 -4.15
N HIS A 459 22.23 -1.54 -5.07
CA HIS A 459 21.81 -0.60 -6.10
C HIS A 459 20.86 -1.25 -7.10
N GLU A 460 21.11 -2.50 -7.50
CA GLU A 460 20.21 -3.28 -8.35
C GLU A 460 18.81 -3.42 -7.73
N TYR A 461 18.73 -3.85 -6.48
CA TYR A 461 17.47 -3.98 -5.75
C TYR A 461 16.71 -2.65 -5.66
N ASN A 462 17.40 -1.56 -5.32
CA ASN A 462 16.76 -0.24 -5.24
C ASN A 462 16.32 0.28 -6.61
N TYR A 463 17.09 0.00 -7.67
CA TYR A 463 16.69 0.35 -9.04
C TYR A 463 15.40 -0.37 -9.43
N MET A 464 15.25 -1.65 -9.07
CA MET A 464 14.00 -2.39 -9.30
C MET A 464 12.81 -1.80 -8.54
N ILE A 465 13.01 -1.31 -7.30
CA ILE A 465 11.97 -0.57 -6.58
C ILE A 465 11.56 0.69 -7.35
N PHE A 466 12.52 1.50 -7.80
CA PHE A 466 12.21 2.73 -8.55
C PHE A 466 11.51 2.44 -9.87
N LEU A 467 11.97 1.43 -10.60
CA LEU A 467 11.35 1.03 -11.85
C LEU A 467 9.91 0.52 -11.63
N ARG A 468 9.67 -0.25 -10.56
CA ARG A 468 8.31 -0.71 -10.19
C ARG A 468 7.38 0.47 -9.90
N LEU A 469 7.86 1.49 -9.19
CA LEU A 469 7.08 2.71 -8.95
C LEU A 469 6.80 3.49 -10.24
N LEU A 470 7.78 3.63 -11.13
CA LEU A 470 7.59 4.29 -12.43
C LEU A 470 6.58 3.54 -13.30
N ILE A 471 6.64 2.21 -13.34
CA ILE A 471 5.62 1.40 -14.04
C ILE A 471 4.24 1.60 -13.42
N LEU A 472 4.12 1.67 -12.09
CA LEU A 472 2.86 2.00 -11.45
C LEU A 472 2.36 3.37 -11.93
N PHE A 473 3.19 4.42 -11.94
CA PHE A 473 2.81 5.74 -12.44
C PHE A 473 2.36 5.71 -13.91
N VAL A 474 3.07 4.98 -14.79
CA VAL A 474 2.67 4.77 -16.19
C VAL A 474 1.26 4.17 -16.26
N ILE A 475 0.98 3.11 -15.48
CA ILE A 475 -0.35 2.50 -15.43
C ILE A 475 -1.41 3.49 -14.93
N LYS A 476 -1.13 4.27 -13.88
CA LYS A 476 -2.10 5.23 -13.30
C LYS A 476 -2.40 6.39 -14.24
N ILE A 477 -1.38 6.92 -14.93
CA ILE A 477 -1.54 8.00 -15.92
C ILE A 477 -2.35 7.47 -17.11
N ASN A 478 -2.01 6.28 -17.62
CA ASN A 478 -2.76 5.65 -18.70
C ASN A 478 -4.23 5.39 -18.33
N ASP A 479 -4.47 4.92 -17.10
CA ASP A 479 -5.83 4.69 -16.58
C ASP A 479 -6.67 5.98 -16.61
N ASP A 480 -6.07 7.11 -16.21
CA ASP A 480 -6.72 8.42 -16.24
C ASP A 480 -7.12 8.86 -17.65
N PHE A 481 -6.18 8.83 -18.59
CA PHE A 481 -6.45 9.16 -20.00
C PHE A 481 -7.50 8.22 -20.61
N CYS A 482 -7.43 6.93 -20.32
CA CYS A 482 -8.45 5.96 -20.76
C CYS A 482 -9.86 6.32 -20.26
N ILE A 483 -9.99 6.75 -18.99
CA ILE A 483 -11.28 7.12 -18.43
C ILE A 483 -11.77 8.44 -19.03
N GLU A 484 -10.89 9.44 -19.14
CA GLU A 484 -11.21 10.74 -19.73
C GLU A 484 -11.72 10.60 -21.18
N ASP A 485 -11.01 9.85 -22.03
CA ASP A 485 -11.42 9.59 -23.41
C ASP A 485 -12.76 8.85 -23.46
N MET A 486 -12.98 7.86 -22.57
CA MET A 486 -14.28 7.18 -22.45
C MET A 486 -15.41 8.14 -22.10
N LEU A 487 -15.19 9.10 -21.19
CA LEU A 487 -16.19 10.09 -20.78
C LEU A 487 -16.46 11.10 -21.88
N SER A 488 -15.43 11.64 -22.51
CA SER A 488 -15.53 12.58 -23.63
C SER A 488 -16.32 12.01 -24.81
N ARG A 489 -16.11 10.73 -25.14
CA ARG A 489 -16.88 10.03 -26.19
C ARG A 489 -18.35 9.80 -25.85
N ARG A 490 -18.73 9.80 -24.56
CA ARG A 490 -20.12 9.71 -24.12
C ARG A 490 -20.85 11.04 -24.22
N GLU A 491 -20.15 12.16 -24.00
CA GLU A 491 -20.74 13.50 -24.12
C GLU A 491 -20.96 13.91 -25.59
N ALA A 492 -20.17 13.36 -26.51
CA ALA A 492 -20.32 13.59 -27.95
C ALA A 492 -21.46 12.79 -28.61
N LYS A 493 -22.13 11.87 -27.89
CA LYS A 493 -23.24 11.03 -28.36
C LYS A 493 -24.55 11.44 -27.71
#